data_AF-A0AAV7M4Z8-F1
#
_entry.id   AF-A0AAV7M4Z8-F1
#
_cell.length_a   1.000
_cell.length_b   1.000
_cell.length_c   1.000
_cell.angle_alpha   90.00
_cell.angle_beta   90.00
_cell.angle_gamma   90.00
#
_symmetry.space_group_name_H-M   'P 1'
#
loop_
_entity.id
_entity.type
_entity.pdbx_description
1 polymer ?
#
loop_
_entity_poly.entity_id
_entity_poly.type
_entity_poly.pdbx_seq_one_letter_code
_entity_poly.pdbx_strand_id
1 'polypeptide(L)'
;RWQTLPLNVMGWVALYKMMILPRLLYIFQNVPILIPHSWFKNLESITGRFLWRGNRHRVVIQHCRRGMYDGGLGASDPYLYYLATQLIVVHDWFNGGWEDPAYKTELTLLGFPQ
;
A
#
# COMPACT_ATOMS: atom_id res chain seq x y z
N ARG A 1 -9.46 -7.48 -17.20
CA ARG A 1 -10.65 -8.06 -16.52
C ARG A 1 -11.46 -7.03 -15.72
N TRP A 2 -10.85 -6.04 -15.04
CA TRP A 2 -11.59 -4.99 -14.31
C TRP A 2 -12.12 -3.85 -15.19
N GLN A 3 -11.43 -3.51 -16.28
CA GLN A 3 -11.72 -2.35 -17.14
C GLN A 3 -13.15 -2.29 -17.72
N THR A 4 -13.88 -3.40 -17.70
CA THR A 4 -15.26 -3.51 -18.18
C THR A 4 -16.32 -3.03 -17.17
N LEU A 5 -15.96 -2.84 -15.89
CA LEU A 5 -16.92 -2.43 -14.87
C LEU A 5 -17.29 -0.94 -15.04
N PRO A 6 -18.58 -0.54 -15.09
CA PRO A 6 -19.00 0.85 -15.26
C PRO A 6 -18.90 1.66 -13.95
N LEU A 7 -17.71 1.78 -13.38
CA LEU A 7 -17.43 2.59 -12.19
C LEU A 7 -17.04 4.04 -12.55
N ASN A 8 -17.42 4.98 -11.69
CA ASN A 8 -16.86 6.34 -11.70
C ASN A 8 -15.43 6.33 -11.11
N VAL A 9 -14.71 7.46 -11.20
CA VAL A 9 -13.34 7.60 -10.67
C VAL A 9 -13.25 7.26 -9.18
N MET A 10 -14.25 7.65 -8.39
CA MET A 10 -14.29 7.36 -6.95
C MET A 10 -14.44 5.87 -6.66
N GLY A 11 -15.26 5.15 -7.44
CA GLY A 11 -15.40 3.70 -7.38
C GLY A 11 -14.12 2.98 -7.76
N TRP A 12 -13.35 3.51 -8.71
CA TRP A 12 -12.03 3.00 -9.04
C TRP A 12 -11.00 3.22 -7.93
N VAL A 13 -11.02 4.38 -7.25
CA VAL A 13 -10.19 4.61 -6.05
C VAL A 13 -10.57 3.66 -4.93
N ALA A 14 -11.86 3.45 -4.68
CA ALA A 14 -12.33 2.50 -3.68
C ALA A 14 -11.89 1.07 -4.01
N LEU A 15 -12.01 0.65 -5.27
CA LEU A 15 -11.58 -0.67 -5.72
C LEU A 15 -10.05 -0.86 -5.59
N TYR A 16 -9.26 0.18 -5.89
CA TYR A 16 -7.82 0.19 -5.62
C TYR A 16 -7.52 -0.05 -4.13
N LYS A 17 -8.20 0.70 -3.25
CA LYS A 17 -8.08 0.55 -1.79
C LYS A 17 -8.50 -0.83 -1.28
N MET A 18 -9.52 -1.43 -1.88
CA MET A 18 -10.05 -2.72 -1.43
C MET A 18 -9.25 -3.92 -1.94
N MET A 19 -8.70 -3.86 -3.16
CA MET A 19 -8.09 -5.03 -3.79
C MET A 19 -6.56 -4.96 -3.89
N ILE A 20 -6.03 -3.80 -4.27
CA ILE A 20 -4.59 -3.65 -4.58
C ILE A 20 -3.84 -3.29 -3.31
N LEU A 21 -4.39 -2.37 -2.52
CA LEU A 21 -3.75 -1.90 -1.29
C LEU A 21 -3.47 -3.03 -0.27
N PRO A 22 -4.38 -3.98 0.02
CA PRO A 22 -4.08 -5.05 0.98
C PRO A 22 -2.95 -5.97 0.50
N ARG A 23 -2.85 -6.20 -0.81
CA ARG A 23 -1.76 -6.99 -1.40
C ARG A 23 -0.42 -6.27 -1.31
N LEU A 24 -0.41 -4.95 -1.52
CA LEU A 24 0.79 -4.14 -1.33
C LEU A 24 1.23 -4.08 0.13
N LEU A 25 0.28 -3.89 1.04
CA LEU A 25 0.51 -3.91 2.49
C LEU A 25 1.18 -5.21 2.94
N TYR A 26 0.67 -6.35 2.49
CA TYR A 26 1.27 -7.65 2.77
C TYR A 26 2.73 -7.70 2.30
N ILE A 27 3.02 -7.27 1.07
CA ILE A 27 4.39 -7.24 0.55
C ILE A 27 5.28 -6.31 1.39
N PHE A 28 4.80 -5.11 1.74
CA PHE A 28 5.58 -4.16 2.53
C PHE A 28 5.89 -4.65 3.94
N GLN A 29 5.00 -5.43 4.55
CA GLN A 29 5.24 -6.07 5.85
C GLN A 29 6.26 -7.20 5.76
N ASN A 30 6.22 -8.00 4.68
CA ASN A 30 7.12 -9.16 4.51
C ASN A 30 8.50 -8.79 3.96
N VAL A 31 8.68 -7.58 3.42
CA VAL A 31 9.94 -7.16 2.80
C VAL A 31 10.62 -6.12 3.69
N PRO A 32 11.58 -6.53 4.55
CA PRO A 32 12.37 -5.62 5.37
C PRO A 32 13.53 -5.00 4.56
N ILE A 33 13.25 -4.58 3.32
CA ILE A 33 14.25 -4.03 2.41
C ILE A 33 13.86 -2.59 2.07
N LEU A 34 14.87 -1.72 1.98
CA LEU A 34 14.70 -0.35 1.50
C LEU A 34 14.31 -0.37 0.02
N ILE A 35 13.07 0.03 -0.26
CA ILE A 35 12.55 0.09 -1.63
C ILE A 35 12.97 1.44 -2.24
N PRO A 36 13.61 1.46 -3.43
CA PRO A 36 14.01 2.71 -4.06
C PRO A 36 12.80 3.56 -4.47
N HIS A 37 12.92 4.88 -4.37
CA HIS A 37 11.84 5.82 -4.69
C HIS A 37 11.35 5.71 -6.15
N SER A 38 12.20 5.26 -7.09
CA SER A 38 11.84 5.00 -8.48
C SER A 38 10.78 3.91 -8.64
N TRP A 39 10.78 2.91 -7.76
CA TRP A 39 9.77 1.85 -7.76
C TRP A 39 8.38 2.41 -7.42
N PHE A 40 8.30 3.28 -6.42
CA PHE A 40 7.06 3.96 -6.05
C PHE A 40 6.53 4.83 -7.18
N LYS A 41 7.39 5.59 -7.87
CA LYS A 41 6.99 6.37 -9.06
C LYS A 41 6.41 5.49 -10.18
N ASN A 42 7.00 4.31 -10.41
CA ASN A 42 6.46 3.36 -11.38
C ASN A 42 5.09 2.83 -10.94
N LEU A 43 4.96 2.46 -9.67
CA LEU A 43 3.69 2.01 -9.10
C LEU A 43 2.60 3.08 -9.21
N GLU A 44 2.93 4.35 -8.93
CA GLU A 44 2.01 5.48 -9.13
C GLU A 44 1.59 5.65 -10.60
N SER A 45 2.52 5.47 -11.55
CA SER A 45 2.20 5.51 -12.98
C SER A 45 1.25 4.40 -13.40
N ILE A 46 1.43 3.19 -12.85
CA ILE A 46 0.52 2.05 -13.08
C ILE A 46 -0.85 2.32 -12.45
N THR A 47 -0.88 2.79 -11.20
CA THR A 47 -2.12 3.15 -10.50
C THR A 47 -2.87 4.29 -11.18
N GLY A 48 -2.16 5.29 -11.71
CA GLY A 48 -2.74 6.35 -12.52
C GLY A 48 -3.40 5.80 -13.78
N ARG A 49 -2.68 4.98 -14.55
CA ARG A 49 -3.25 4.29 -15.73
C ARG A 49 -4.46 3.42 -15.37
N PHE A 50 -4.43 2.75 -14.23
CA PHE A 50 -5.55 1.94 -13.73
C PHE A 50 -6.77 2.81 -13.42
N LEU A 51 -6.59 3.90 -12.66
CA LEU A 51 -7.65 4.81 -12.24
C LEU A 51 -8.35 5.48 -13.44
N TRP A 52 -7.58 5.82 -14.47
CA TRP A 52 -8.09 6.50 -15.68
C TRP A 52 -8.44 5.54 -16.83
N ARG A 53 -8.43 4.21 -16.60
CA ARG A 53 -8.68 3.17 -17.61
C ARG A 53 -7.80 3.31 -18.87
N GLY A 54 -6.55 3.72 -18.71
CA GLY A 54 -5.62 3.95 -19.82
C GLY A 54 -5.90 5.23 -20.63
N ASN A 55 -6.92 6.01 -20.28
CA ASN A 55 -7.14 7.33 -20.85
C ASN A 55 -6.17 8.35 -20.25
N ARG A 56 -6.05 9.51 -20.90
CA ARG A 56 -5.28 10.64 -20.38
C ARG A 56 -5.80 11.04 -19.00
N HIS A 57 -4.89 11.22 -18.05
CA HIS A 57 -5.19 11.66 -16.69
C HIS A 57 -5.98 12.97 -16.75
N ARG A 58 -7.22 12.98 -16.26
CA ARG A 58 -8.04 14.20 -16.21
C ARG A 58 -7.68 15.09 -15.03
N VAL A 59 -7.21 14.47 -13.94
CA VAL A 59 -6.76 15.15 -12.72
C VAL A 59 -5.40 14.57 -12.33
N VAL A 60 -4.46 15.43 -11.93
CA VAL A 60 -3.14 15.03 -11.45
C VAL A 60 -3.31 14.20 -10.18
N ILE A 61 -2.60 13.07 -10.09
CA ILE A 61 -2.76 12.10 -8.99
C ILE A 61 -2.52 12.74 -7.61
N GLN A 62 -1.65 13.75 -7.55
CA GLN A 62 -1.37 14.53 -6.34
C GLN A 62 -2.59 15.31 -5.84
N HIS A 63 -3.47 15.80 -6.71
CA HIS A 63 -4.74 16.40 -6.31
C HIS A 63 -5.75 15.34 -5.87
N CYS A 64 -5.74 14.16 -6.50
CA CYS A 64 -6.58 13.04 -6.08
C CYS A 64 -6.24 12.53 -4.67
N ARG A 65 -5.00 12.71 -4.19
CA ARG A 65 -4.57 12.31 -2.83
C ARG A 65 -5.15 13.15 -1.71
N ARG A 66 -5.55 14.39 -2.00
CA ARG A 66 -6.13 15.27 -0.98
C ARG A 66 -7.36 14.61 -0.35
N GLY A 67 -7.60 14.93 0.91
CA GLY A 67 -8.76 14.40 1.64
C GLY A 67 -10.06 14.79 0.96
N MET A 68 -11.13 14.05 1.24
CA MET A 68 -12.46 14.38 0.70
C MET A 68 -12.93 15.77 1.16
N TYR A 69 -12.57 16.18 2.37
CA TYR A 69 -12.86 17.51 2.91
C TYR A 69 -12.14 18.64 2.15
N ASP A 70 -11.00 18.35 1.52
CA ASP A 70 -10.20 19.31 0.74
C ASP A 70 -10.58 19.32 -0.76
N GLY A 71 -11.70 18.69 -1.12
CA GLY A 71 -12.13 18.53 -2.52
C GLY A 71 -11.31 17.51 -3.31
N GLY A 72 -10.55 16.65 -2.64
CA GLY A 72 -9.82 15.54 -3.25
C GLY A 72 -10.62 14.25 -3.35
N LEU A 73 -9.99 13.22 -3.89
CA LEU A 73 -10.56 11.87 -4.03
C LEU A 73 -10.13 10.92 -2.91
N GLY A 74 -9.28 11.38 -1.97
CA GLY A 74 -8.70 10.56 -0.92
C GLY A 74 -7.91 9.36 -1.44
N ALA A 75 -7.25 9.48 -2.59
CA ALA A 75 -6.45 8.39 -3.16
C ALA A 75 -5.26 8.05 -2.25
N SER A 76 -5.02 6.75 -2.04
CA SER A 76 -3.95 6.26 -1.16
C SER A 76 -2.56 6.50 -1.76
N ASP A 77 -1.62 6.95 -0.93
CA ASP A 77 -0.21 7.12 -1.30
C ASP A 77 0.61 5.86 -0.91
N PRO A 78 1.09 5.06 -1.88
CA PRO A 78 1.80 3.82 -1.61
C PRO A 78 3.09 4.01 -0.79
N TYR A 79 3.76 5.16 -0.91
CA TYR A 79 4.97 5.44 -0.15
C TYR A 79 4.67 5.69 1.34
N LEU A 80 3.59 6.41 1.64
CA LEU A 80 3.15 6.61 3.03
C LEU A 80 2.75 5.30 3.70
N TYR A 81 2.06 4.40 2.98
CA TYR A 81 1.73 3.09 3.51
C TYR A 81 2.97 2.24 3.78
N TYR A 82 3.97 2.28 2.89
CA TYR A 82 5.26 1.63 3.13
C TYR A 82 5.92 2.15 4.41
N LEU A 83 6.06 3.47 4.56
CA LEU A 83 6.63 4.06 5.77
C LEU A 83 5.84 3.66 7.04
N ALA A 84 4.52 3.68 6.98
CA ALA A 84 3.68 3.26 8.10
C ALA A 84 3.91 1.78 8.48
N THR A 85 4.02 0.89 7.51
CA THR A 85 4.31 -0.53 7.79
C THR A 85 5.68 -0.74 8.42
N GLN A 86 6.70 -0.01 7.95
CA GLN A 86 8.04 -0.10 8.54
C GLN A 86 8.04 0.45 9.97
N LEU A 87 7.30 1.55 10.23
CA LEU A 87 7.14 2.10 11.57
C LEU A 87 6.43 1.13 12.53
N ILE A 88 5.46 0.35 12.07
CA ILE A 88 4.80 -0.67 12.88
C ILE A 88 5.81 -1.73 13.34
N VAL A 89 6.65 -2.23 12.42
CA VAL A 89 7.70 -3.21 12.76
C VAL A 89 8.67 -2.62 13.77
N VAL A 90 9.16 -1.40 13.53
CA VAL A 90 10.08 -0.73 14.46
C VAL A 90 9.43 -0.52 15.83
N HIS A 91 8.17 -0.08 15.87
CA HIS A 91 7.41 0.09 17.11
C HIS A 91 7.24 -1.23 17.86
N ASP A 92 6.95 -2.32 17.16
CA ASP A 92 6.83 -3.66 17.74
C ASP A 92 8.15 -4.11 18.37
N TRP A 93 9.28 -3.88 17.68
CA TRP A 93 10.62 -4.17 18.19
C TRP A 93 10.93 -3.41 19.49
N PHE A 94 10.55 -2.13 19.57
CA PHE A 94 10.76 -1.30 20.76
C PHE A 94 9.89 -1.73 21.96
N ASN A 95 8.69 -2.26 21.71
CA ASN A 95 7.75 -2.66 22.77
C ASN A 95 7.86 -4.13 23.18
N GLY A 96 8.89 -4.84 22.72
CA GLY A 96 9.09 -6.24 23.08
C GLY A 96 8.27 -7.21 22.24
N GLY A 97 8.03 -6.92 20.96
CA GLY A 97 7.35 -7.82 20.02
C GLY A 97 7.98 -9.21 19.91
N TRP A 98 9.27 -9.33 20.26
CA TRP A 98 9.96 -10.58 20.58
C TRP A 98 9.49 -11.26 21.88
N GLU A 99 8.30 -10.99 22.38
CA GLU A 99 7.62 -11.85 23.37
C GLU A 99 6.31 -12.42 22.84
N ASP A 100 5.84 -11.97 21.68
CA ASP A 100 4.64 -12.46 21.01
C ASP A 100 4.73 -13.98 20.69
N PRO A 101 3.77 -14.81 21.14
CA PRO A 101 3.74 -16.23 20.78
C PRO A 101 3.85 -16.50 19.27
N ALA A 102 3.34 -15.58 18.43
CA ALA A 102 3.37 -15.71 16.97
C ALA A 102 4.79 -15.63 16.38
N TYR A 103 5.63 -14.71 16.84
CA TYR A 103 7.01 -14.62 16.33
C TYR A 103 7.83 -15.85 16.78
N LYS A 104 7.57 -16.38 17.99
CA LYS A 104 8.24 -17.60 18.49
C LYS A 104 7.92 -18.81 17.63
N THR A 105 6.65 -18.99 17.25
CA THR A 105 6.25 -20.09 16.37
C THR A 105 6.85 -19.93 14.98
N GLU A 106 6.88 -18.72 14.42
CA GLU A 106 7.52 -18.47 13.11
C GLU A 106 9.02 -18.80 13.13
N LEU A 107 9.76 -18.33 14.14
CA LEU A 107 11.19 -18.66 14.28
C LEU A 107 11.44 -20.16 14.43
N THR A 108 10.57 -20.85 15.15
CA THR A 108 10.63 -22.31 15.32
C THR A 108 10.37 -23.04 13.99
N LEU A 109 9.39 -22.57 13.20
CA LEU A 109 9.11 -23.12 11.86
C LEU A 109 10.26 -22.88 10.87
N LEU A 110 10.99 -21.78 11.03
CA LEU A 110 12.16 -21.42 10.23
C LEU A 110 13.45 -22.14 10.70
N GLY A 111 13.40 -22.89 11.80
CA GLY A 111 14.51 -23.71 12.29
C GLY A 111 15.53 -22.97 13.16
N PHE A 112 15.20 -21.79 13.69
CA PHE A 112 16.06 -21.08 14.64
C PHE A 112 15.92 -21.66 16.06
N PRO A 113 17.01 -21.89 16.80
CA PRO A 113 16.97 -22.40 18.17
C PRO A 113 16.39 -21.37 19.15
N GLN A 114 15.69 -21.85 20.18
CA GLN A 114 15.12 -21.07 21.30
C GLN A 114 16.10 -20.92 22.46
#